data_AF-A0A1B6NTS3-F1
#
_entry.id   AF-A0A1B6NTS3-F1
#
_cell.length_a   1.000
_cell.length_b   1.000
_cell.length_c   1.000
_cell.angle_alpha   90.00
_cell.angle_beta   90.00
_cell.angle_gamma   90.00
#
_symmetry.space_group_name_H-M   'P 1'
#
loop_
_entity.id
_entity.type
_entity.pdbx_description
1 polymer ?
#
loop_
_entity_poly.entity_id
_entity_poly.type
_entity_poly.pdbx_seq_one_letter_code
_entity_poly.pdbx_strand_id
1 'polypeptide(L)'
;MLMPFVKMSELMTKGFKEDSPLRGLSRSELHAMAELSGQEGQLANHEAAFLQSLLSLHELRVKDAITHRTALFKVSESMTVEAFFHKHANIEFSRIPVFEDSDSENITGYVMRSDLLVAQARGNTDKPLSEYAKDLVTVLNTMPLSVTFEHFINKHVHMLLVVDEYGGLEGVLTLEDLLERLLGVDIVDEKDTTVSMRRLAKMMTKRKEQMMIKNVPDASLEKSSRKK
;
A
#
# COMPACT_ATOMS: atom_id res chain seq x y z
N MET A 1 55.04 -21.60 -23.60
CA MET A 1 55.50 -21.03 -22.32
C MET A 1 54.41 -20.92 -21.24
N LEU A 2 53.10 -21.05 -21.53
CA LEU A 2 52.01 -20.86 -20.54
C LEU A 2 51.53 -22.15 -19.85
N MET A 3 51.96 -23.33 -20.31
CA MET A 3 51.56 -24.64 -19.78
C MET A 3 51.79 -24.83 -18.27
N PRO A 4 52.87 -24.29 -17.65
CA PRO A 4 53.07 -24.39 -16.21
C PRO A 4 52.00 -23.64 -15.40
N PHE A 5 51.58 -22.47 -15.88
CA PHE A 5 50.57 -21.64 -15.22
C PHE A 5 49.17 -22.28 -15.31
N VAL A 6 48.84 -22.86 -16.46
CA VAL A 6 47.58 -23.62 -16.65
C VAL A 6 47.52 -24.83 -15.71
N LYS A 7 48.61 -25.60 -15.62
CA LYS A 7 48.68 -26.74 -14.69
C LYS A 7 48.56 -26.32 -13.23
N MET A 8 49.16 -25.19 -12.85
CA MET A 8 49.04 -24.65 -11.50
C MET A 8 47.61 -24.23 -11.19
N SER A 9 46.95 -23.55 -12.14
CA SER A 9 45.54 -23.16 -12.05
C SER A 9 44.64 -24.38 -11.87
N GLU A 10 44.80 -25.41 -12.71
CA GLU A 10 44.02 -26.66 -12.63
C GLU A 10 44.27 -27.40 -11.31
N LEU A 11 45.48 -27.36 -10.76
CA LEU A 11 45.81 -28.01 -9.48
C LEU A 11 45.18 -27.29 -8.29
N MET A 12 45.07 -25.95 -8.36
CA MET A 12 44.39 -25.14 -7.34
C MET A 12 42.87 -25.31 -7.39
N THR A 13 42.29 -25.42 -8.59
CA THR A 13 40.84 -25.63 -8.75
C THR A 13 40.41 -27.09 -8.62
N LYS A 14 41.33 -28.06 -8.65
CA LYS A 14 41.02 -29.50 -8.53
C LYS A 14 40.27 -29.91 -7.25
N GLY A 15 40.39 -29.11 -6.19
CA GLY A 15 39.68 -29.30 -4.91
C GLY A 15 38.36 -28.53 -4.80
N PHE A 16 38.16 -27.55 -5.68
CA PHE A 16 36.86 -26.93 -5.90
C PHE A 16 36.07 -27.86 -6.81
N LYS A 17 35.42 -28.87 -6.21
CA LYS A 17 34.23 -29.41 -6.85
C LYS A 17 33.31 -28.23 -7.09
N GLU A 18 33.08 -27.95 -8.36
CA GLU A 18 31.99 -27.10 -8.80
C GLU A 18 30.71 -27.86 -8.42
N ASP A 19 30.34 -27.74 -7.15
CA ASP A 19 29.01 -28.09 -6.67
C ASP A 19 28.07 -27.23 -7.51
N SER A 20 27.55 -27.83 -8.61
CA SER A 20 26.62 -27.26 -9.59
C SER A 20 26.16 -25.84 -9.24
N PRO A 21 26.49 -24.78 -10.01
CA PRO A 21 26.06 -23.42 -9.69
C PRO A 21 24.57 -23.21 -10.02
N LEU A 22 23.74 -24.24 -9.87
CA LEU A 22 22.28 -24.14 -9.81
C LEU A 22 21.81 -24.08 -8.36
N ARG A 23 22.59 -23.45 -7.47
CA ARG A 23 21.97 -22.76 -6.33
C ARG A 23 21.31 -21.53 -6.92
N GLY A 24 19.99 -21.51 -6.92
CA GLY A 24 19.23 -20.32 -7.34
C GLY A 24 19.71 -19.08 -6.58
N LEU A 25 19.71 -17.94 -7.25
CA LEU A 25 20.11 -16.66 -6.66
C LEU A 25 19.22 -16.33 -5.46
N SER A 26 19.83 -15.86 -4.38
CA SER A 26 19.12 -15.28 -3.24
C SER A 26 18.42 -13.97 -3.65
N ARG A 27 17.39 -13.58 -2.89
CA ARG A 27 16.69 -12.29 -3.12
C ARG A 27 17.64 -11.10 -3.07
N SER A 28 18.61 -11.12 -2.15
CA SER A 28 19.65 -10.09 -2.04
C SER A 28 20.56 -10.03 -3.26
N GLU A 29 20.92 -11.19 -3.83
CA GLU A 29 21.71 -11.23 -5.07
C GLU A 29 20.90 -10.73 -6.26
N LEU A 30 19.63 -11.13 -6.40
CA LEU A 30 18.73 -10.62 -7.43
C LEU A 30 18.53 -9.11 -7.33
N HIS A 31 18.42 -8.58 -6.11
CA HIS A 31 18.32 -7.15 -5.86
C HIS A 31 19.59 -6.41 -6.31
N ALA A 32 20.77 -6.91 -5.93
CA ALA A 32 22.05 -6.33 -6.35
C ALA A 32 22.24 -6.39 -7.87
N MET A 33 21.84 -7.48 -8.51
CA MET A 33 21.89 -7.61 -9.97
C MET A 33 20.96 -6.62 -10.68
N ALA A 34 19.74 -6.41 -10.18
CA ALA A 34 18.83 -5.42 -10.73
C ALA A 34 19.41 -4.00 -10.60
N GLU A 35 20.05 -3.69 -9.47
CA GLU A 35 20.73 -2.41 -9.25
C GLU A 35 21.89 -2.20 -10.23
N LEU A 36 22.79 -3.18 -10.35
CA LEU A 36 23.94 -3.12 -11.26
C LEU A 36 23.49 -3.00 -12.71
N SER A 37 22.46 -3.75 -13.12
CA SER A 37 21.92 -3.69 -14.48
C SER A 37 21.35 -2.30 -14.81
N GLY A 38 20.74 -1.61 -13.83
CA GLY A 38 20.31 -0.22 -13.98
C GLY A 38 21.49 0.75 -14.11
N GLN A 39 22.53 0.60 -13.30
CA GLN A 39 23.74 1.45 -13.35
C GLN A 39 24.53 1.29 -14.66
N GLU A 40 24.59 0.07 -15.19
CA GLU A 40 25.25 -0.24 -16.47
C GLU A 40 24.39 0.11 -17.69
N GLY A 41 23.16 0.59 -17.48
CA GLY A 41 22.23 0.98 -18.55
C GLY A 41 21.62 -0.19 -19.32
N GLN A 42 21.75 -1.42 -18.81
CA GLN A 42 21.09 -2.61 -19.38
C GLN A 42 19.60 -2.65 -19.05
N LEU A 43 19.20 -2.01 -17.94
CA LEU A 43 17.82 -1.73 -17.58
C LEU A 43 17.62 -0.22 -17.46
N ALA A 44 16.43 0.26 -17.81
CA ALA A 44 16.07 1.63 -17.46
C ALA A 44 15.96 1.75 -15.93
N ASN A 45 16.31 2.92 -15.38
CA ASN A 45 16.30 3.14 -13.93
C ASN A 45 14.94 2.82 -13.27
N HIS A 46 13.83 3.08 -13.96
CA HIS A 46 12.49 2.78 -13.45
C HIS A 46 12.19 1.27 -13.43
N GLU A 47 12.70 0.51 -14.40
CA GLU A 47 12.55 -0.96 -14.45
C GLU A 47 13.36 -1.62 -13.33
N ALA A 48 14.60 -1.14 -13.10
CA ALA A 48 15.43 -1.58 -11.99
C ALA A 48 14.76 -1.31 -10.62
N ALA A 49 14.21 -0.10 -10.43
CA ALA A 49 13.49 0.27 -9.21
C ALA A 49 12.22 -0.58 -8.97
N PHE A 50 11.49 -0.90 -10.05
CA PHE A 50 10.34 -1.78 -9.96
C PHE A 50 10.73 -3.21 -9.55
N LEU A 51 11.76 -3.77 -10.17
CA LEU A 51 12.27 -5.10 -9.83
C LEU A 51 12.73 -5.19 -8.38
N GLN A 52 13.44 -4.18 -7.89
CA GLN A 52 13.84 -4.09 -6.48
C GLN A 52 12.62 -4.04 -5.55
N SER A 53 11.64 -3.20 -5.87
CA SER A 53 10.41 -3.06 -5.07
C SER A 53 9.59 -4.36 -5.04
N LEU A 54 9.54 -5.10 -6.16
CA LEU A 54 8.90 -6.42 -6.23
C LEU A 54 9.61 -7.43 -5.32
N LEU A 55 10.95 -7.45 -5.32
CA LEU A 55 11.74 -8.36 -4.48
C LEU A 55 11.55 -8.07 -2.98
N SER A 56 11.37 -6.80 -2.61
CA SER A 56 11.15 -6.33 -1.23
C SER A 56 9.68 -6.30 -0.78
N LEU A 57 8.71 -6.58 -1.64
CA LEU A 57 7.28 -6.50 -1.30
C LEU A 57 6.89 -7.32 -0.06
N HIS A 58 7.56 -8.47 0.15
CA HIS A 58 7.31 -9.36 1.27
C HIS A 58 7.71 -8.76 2.63
N GLU A 59 8.58 -7.75 2.65
CA GLU A 59 9.01 -7.04 3.85
C GLU A 59 8.04 -5.94 4.25
N LEU A 60 7.28 -5.43 3.27
CA LEU A 60 6.29 -4.39 3.46
C LEU A 60 5.00 -4.96 4.03
N ARG A 61 4.37 -4.20 4.91
CA ARG A 61 3.11 -4.57 5.55
C ARG A 61 1.96 -3.71 5.04
N VAL A 62 0.74 -4.19 5.22
CA VAL A 62 -0.49 -3.48 4.85
C VAL A 62 -0.47 -2.03 5.35
N LYS A 63 -0.11 -1.80 6.61
CA LYS A 63 0.00 -0.46 7.21
C LYS A 63 0.88 0.53 6.44
N ASP A 64 1.83 0.05 5.64
CA ASP A 64 2.76 0.89 4.88
C ASP A 64 2.16 1.41 3.56
N ALA A 65 0.97 0.92 3.18
CA ALA A 65 0.29 1.26 1.93
C ALA A 65 -1.19 1.68 2.12
N ILE A 66 -1.71 1.75 3.35
CA ILE A 66 -3.12 2.08 3.58
C ILE A 66 -3.45 3.56 3.34
N THR A 67 -4.71 3.80 2.98
CA THR A 67 -5.37 5.09 3.25
C THR A 67 -5.91 5.06 4.69
N HIS A 68 -5.22 5.80 5.57
CA HIS A 68 -5.53 5.82 7.00
C HIS A 68 -6.93 6.37 7.30
N ARG A 69 -7.59 5.84 8.35
CA ARG A 69 -8.98 6.18 8.73
C ARG A 69 -9.27 7.67 8.86
N THR A 70 -8.27 8.46 9.24
CA THR A 70 -8.36 9.93 9.40
C THR A 70 -8.51 10.68 8.08
N ALA A 71 -8.13 10.06 6.96
CA ALA A 71 -8.26 10.61 5.62
C ALA A 71 -9.28 9.84 4.78
N LEU A 72 -9.97 8.86 5.37
CA LEU A 72 -10.92 8.01 4.69
C LEU A 72 -12.23 8.77 4.45
N PHE A 73 -12.60 8.92 3.18
CA PHE A 73 -13.95 9.35 2.84
C PHE A 73 -14.93 8.18 3.03
N LYS A 74 -15.90 8.35 3.92
CA LYS A 74 -16.93 7.37 4.25
C LYS A 74 -18.27 8.07 4.49
N VAL A 75 -19.38 7.37 4.24
CA VAL A 75 -20.74 7.92 4.38
C VAL A 75 -21.61 6.98 5.22
N SER A 76 -22.66 7.51 5.83
CA SER A 76 -23.61 6.70 6.60
C SER A 76 -24.38 5.77 5.65
N GLU A 77 -24.64 4.54 6.09
CA GLU A 77 -25.40 3.55 5.34
C GLU A 77 -26.88 3.91 5.16
N SER A 78 -27.44 4.73 6.06
CA SER A 78 -28.83 5.19 6.01
C SER A 78 -29.03 6.44 5.14
N MET A 79 -27.94 7.06 4.68
CA MET A 79 -28.00 8.15 3.71
C MET A 79 -28.77 7.70 2.47
N THR A 80 -29.59 8.57 1.88
CA THR A 80 -30.30 8.24 0.64
C THR A 80 -29.42 8.51 -0.59
N VAL A 81 -29.75 7.87 -1.72
CA VAL A 81 -29.07 8.12 -3.01
C VAL A 81 -29.13 9.61 -3.39
N GLU A 82 -30.28 10.27 -3.18
CA GLU A 82 -30.42 11.70 -3.43
C GLU A 82 -29.52 12.55 -2.54
N ALA A 83 -29.54 12.31 -1.23
CA ALA A 83 -28.73 13.05 -0.28
C ALA A 83 -27.24 12.90 -0.58
N PHE A 84 -26.81 11.69 -0.97
CA PHE A 84 -25.45 11.43 -1.40
C PHE A 84 -25.06 12.31 -2.59
N PHE A 85 -25.82 12.31 -3.69
CA PHE A 85 -25.45 13.14 -4.85
C PHE A 85 -25.61 14.63 -4.60
N HIS A 86 -26.57 15.05 -3.78
CA HIS A 86 -26.71 16.46 -3.42
C HIS A 86 -25.48 16.99 -2.65
N LYS A 87 -24.96 16.19 -1.72
CA LYS A 87 -23.82 16.58 -0.86
C LYS A 87 -22.46 16.27 -1.48
N HIS A 88 -22.38 15.25 -2.33
CA HIS A 88 -21.13 14.63 -2.78
C HIS A 88 -21.04 14.44 -4.30
N ALA A 89 -21.78 15.21 -5.12
CA ALA A 89 -21.74 15.10 -6.60
C ALA A 89 -20.31 15.10 -7.19
N ASN A 90 -19.43 15.93 -6.62
CA ASN A 90 -18.08 16.19 -7.12
C ASN A 90 -17.04 15.17 -6.65
N ILE A 91 -17.41 14.16 -5.85
CA ILE A 91 -16.42 13.16 -5.46
C ILE A 91 -16.11 12.22 -6.63
N GLU A 92 -14.84 11.85 -6.73
CA GLU A 92 -14.31 11.02 -7.83
C GLU A 92 -14.08 9.57 -7.41
N PHE A 93 -14.34 9.24 -6.13
CA PHE A 93 -14.15 7.88 -5.63
C PHE A 93 -15.14 6.90 -6.27
N SER A 94 -14.60 5.82 -6.84
CA SER A 94 -15.41 4.75 -7.44
C SER A 94 -16.08 3.85 -6.40
N ARG A 95 -15.42 3.63 -5.26
CA ARG A 95 -15.87 2.80 -4.14
C ARG A 95 -15.86 3.64 -2.88
N ILE A 96 -16.98 3.67 -2.18
CA ILE A 96 -17.18 4.52 -1.00
C ILE A 96 -17.56 3.60 0.17
N PRO A 97 -16.73 3.48 1.20
CA PRO A 97 -17.09 2.79 2.43
C PRO A 97 -18.34 3.39 3.07
N VAL A 98 -19.22 2.50 3.56
CA VAL A 98 -20.40 2.87 4.33
C VAL A 98 -20.23 2.43 5.78
N PHE A 99 -20.72 3.25 6.71
CA PHE A 99 -20.63 3.00 8.15
C PHE A 99 -22.00 2.99 8.81
N GLU A 100 -22.07 2.33 9.96
CA GLU A 100 -23.28 2.25 10.80
C GLU A 100 -23.54 3.57 11.53
N ASP A 101 -24.77 4.06 11.55
CA ASP A 101 -25.12 5.37 12.16
C ASP A 101 -24.74 5.49 13.65
N SER A 102 -24.70 4.38 14.37
CA SER A 102 -24.35 4.32 15.79
C SER A 102 -22.84 4.52 16.03
N ASP A 103 -22.00 4.10 15.08
CA ASP A 103 -20.55 4.14 15.17
C ASP A 103 -19.89 4.34 13.80
N SER A 104 -19.34 5.54 13.60
CA SER A 104 -18.64 5.87 12.35
C SER A 104 -17.38 5.03 12.10
N GLU A 105 -16.80 4.40 13.11
CA GLU A 105 -15.65 3.50 12.96
C GLU A 105 -16.05 2.09 12.54
N ASN A 106 -17.35 1.75 12.63
CA ASN A 106 -17.86 0.47 12.16
C ASN A 106 -18.23 0.53 10.67
N ILE A 107 -17.33 0.06 9.80
CA ILE A 107 -17.58 -0.04 8.36
C ILE A 107 -18.36 -1.31 8.06
N THR A 108 -19.60 -1.16 7.60
CA THR A 108 -20.51 -2.28 7.28
C THR A 108 -20.31 -2.81 5.85
N GLY A 109 -19.72 -2.00 4.96
CA GLY A 109 -19.42 -2.41 3.59
C GLY A 109 -18.95 -1.24 2.73
N TYR A 110 -19.17 -1.33 1.43
CA TYR A 110 -18.96 -0.22 0.50
C TYR A 110 -20.02 -0.18 -0.60
N VAL A 111 -20.26 1.01 -1.14
CA VAL A 111 -21.10 1.22 -2.31
C VAL A 111 -20.27 1.63 -3.52
N MET A 112 -20.70 1.24 -4.71
CA MET A 112 -20.11 1.71 -5.95
C MET A 112 -20.85 2.96 -6.44
N ARG A 113 -20.11 4.03 -6.76
CA ARG A 113 -20.69 5.26 -7.30
C ARG A 113 -21.49 5.01 -8.58
N SER A 114 -21.04 4.08 -9.42
CA SER A 114 -21.77 3.64 -10.63
C SER A 114 -23.15 3.08 -10.31
N ASP A 115 -23.26 2.28 -9.24
CA ASP A 115 -24.50 1.63 -8.86
C ASP A 115 -25.49 2.67 -8.30
N LEU A 116 -24.98 3.66 -7.57
CA LEU A 116 -25.76 4.81 -7.13
C LEU A 116 -26.24 5.69 -8.29
N LEU A 117 -25.41 5.92 -9.32
CA LEU A 117 -25.82 6.66 -10.52
C LEU A 117 -26.96 5.92 -11.25
N VAL A 118 -26.86 4.60 -11.37
CA VAL A 118 -27.92 3.77 -11.96
C VAL A 118 -29.19 3.82 -11.10
N ALA A 119 -29.06 3.80 -9.78
CA ALA A 119 -30.18 3.93 -8.86
C ALA A 119 -30.91 5.27 -9.04
N GLN A 120 -30.15 6.37 -9.09
CA GLN A 120 -30.68 7.72 -9.32
C GLN A 120 -31.39 7.81 -10.68
N ALA A 121 -30.77 7.29 -11.75
CA ALA A 121 -31.36 7.29 -13.09
C ALA A 121 -32.67 6.46 -13.17
N ARG A 122 -32.83 5.46 -12.31
CA ARG A 122 -34.05 4.63 -12.19
C ARG A 122 -35.10 5.23 -11.25
N GLY A 123 -34.87 6.42 -10.67
CA GLY A 123 -35.79 7.07 -9.74
C GLY A 123 -35.78 6.47 -8.32
N ASN A 124 -34.76 5.68 -7.96
CA ASN A 124 -34.61 5.13 -6.61
C ASN A 124 -33.90 6.10 -5.67
N THR A 125 -34.32 7.37 -5.67
CA THR A 125 -33.65 8.47 -4.97
C THR A 125 -33.74 8.36 -3.45
N ASP A 126 -34.84 7.81 -2.94
CA ASP A 126 -35.18 7.77 -1.51
C ASP A 126 -34.62 6.52 -0.81
N LYS A 127 -34.04 5.58 -1.58
CA LYS A 127 -33.49 4.35 -1.05
C LYS A 127 -32.20 4.62 -0.26
N PRO A 128 -31.99 3.95 0.88
CA PRO A 128 -30.76 4.08 1.64
C PRO A 128 -29.58 3.43 0.91
N LEU A 129 -28.36 3.90 1.17
CA LEU A 129 -27.14 3.35 0.57
C LEU A 129 -26.89 1.89 0.97
N SER A 130 -27.38 1.46 2.14
CA SER A 130 -27.31 0.07 2.60
C SER A 130 -27.93 -0.94 1.62
N GLU A 131 -28.94 -0.56 0.83
CA GLU A 131 -29.53 -1.43 -0.20
C GLU A 131 -28.57 -1.71 -1.38
N TYR A 132 -27.53 -0.89 -1.54
CA TYR A 132 -26.52 -1.01 -2.58
C TYR A 132 -25.15 -1.45 -2.05
N ALA A 133 -25.06 -1.67 -0.73
CA ALA A 133 -23.82 -2.02 -0.08
C ALA A 133 -23.36 -3.42 -0.49
N LYS A 134 -22.05 -3.56 -0.65
CA LYS A 134 -21.35 -4.81 -0.90
C LYS A 134 -20.37 -5.07 0.24
N ASP A 135 -20.17 -6.35 0.53
CA ASP A 135 -19.27 -6.79 1.59
C ASP A 135 -17.82 -6.37 1.29
N LEU A 136 -17.11 -5.95 2.35
CA LEU A 136 -15.71 -5.56 2.28
C LEU A 136 -14.86 -6.65 2.93
N VAL A 137 -13.82 -7.11 2.22
CA VAL A 137 -12.92 -8.12 2.77
C VAL A 137 -11.97 -7.48 3.77
N THR A 138 -11.94 -8.01 4.99
CA THR A 138 -11.10 -7.51 6.09
C THR A 138 -9.74 -8.19 6.15
N VAL A 139 -8.69 -7.42 6.38
CA VAL A 139 -7.31 -7.87 6.59
C VAL A 139 -6.67 -7.13 7.77
N LEU A 140 -5.64 -7.74 8.38
CA LEU A 140 -4.88 -7.09 9.46
C LEU A 140 -3.82 -6.14 8.90
N ASN A 141 -3.61 -5.01 9.57
CA ASN A 141 -2.58 -4.02 9.24
C ASN A 141 -1.14 -4.59 9.24
N THR A 142 -0.90 -5.69 9.98
CA THR A 142 0.38 -6.35 10.13
C THR A 142 0.69 -7.38 9.04
N MET A 143 -0.27 -7.73 8.19
CA MET A 143 -0.07 -8.72 7.11
C MET A 143 0.94 -8.22 6.07
N PRO A 144 1.78 -9.10 5.51
CA PRO A 144 2.65 -8.74 4.39
C PRO A 144 1.86 -8.35 3.14
N LEU A 145 2.29 -7.30 2.44
CA LEU A 145 1.62 -6.87 1.21
C LEU A 145 1.61 -7.95 0.12
N SER A 146 2.62 -8.81 0.06
CA SER A 146 2.66 -9.92 -0.89
C SER A 146 1.51 -10.90 -0.68
N VAL A 147 1.13 -11.16 0.58
CA VAL A 147 -0.01 -12.03 0.92
C VAL A 147 -1.33 -11.31 0.63
N THR A 148 -1.39 -10.02 0.97
CA THR A 148 -2.59 -9.21 0.69
C THR A 148 -2.85 -9.03 -0.80
N PHE A 149 -1.81 -9.03 -1.64
CA PHE A 149 -1.93 -9.03 -3.09
C PHE A 149 -2.71 -10.25 -3.60
N GLU A 150 -2.47 -11.43 -3.02
CA GLU A 150 -3.23 -12.64 -3.37
C GLU A 150 -4.73 -12.51 -3.06
N HIS A 151 -5.11 -11.74 -2.03
CA HIS A 151 -6.53 -11.48 -1.77
C HIS A 151 -7.19 -10.66 -2.87
N PHE A 152 -6.51 -9.64 -3.40
CA PHE A 152 -7.03 -8.86 -4.53
C PHE A 152 -7.24 -9.74 -5.77
N ILE A 153 -6.25 -10.58 -6.09
CA ILE A 153 -6.30 -11.46 -7.27
C ILE A 153 -7.36 -12.56 -7.10
N ASN A 154 -7.31 -13.33 -6.01
CA ASN A 154 -8.14 -14.52 -5.84
C ASN A 154 -9.61 -14.19 -5.57
N LYS A 155 -9.89 -13.08 -4.87
CA LYS A 155 -11.27 -12.66 -4.57
C LYS A 155 -11.84 -11.70 -5.60
N HIS A 156 -11.07 -11.30 -6.62
CA HIS A 156 -11.45 -10.29 -7.61
C HIS A 156 -12.02 -9.01 -6.96
N VAL A 157 -11.39 -8.58 -5.86
CA VAL A 157 -11.73 -7.35 -5.14
C VAL A 157 -10.70 -6.26 -5.47
N HIS A 158 -11.05 -5.01 -5.21
CA HIS A 158 -10.19 -3.84 -5.46
C HIS A 158 -10.07 -2.93 -4.23
N MET A 159 -10.75 -3.27 -3.13
CA MET A 159 -10.68 -2.54 -1.87
C MET A 159 -10.80 -3.55 -0.73
N LEU A 160 -9.99 -3.36 0.30
CA LEU A 160 -9.96 -4.16 1.52
C LEU A 160 -10.14 -3.24 2.73
N LEU A 161 -10.85 -3.73 3.74
CA LEU A 161 -10.92 -3.10 5.04
C LEU A 161 -9.68 -3.48 5.83
N VAL A 162 -9.03 -2.51 6.45
CA VAL A 162 -7.84 -2.77 7.28
C VAL A 162 -8.18 -2.49 8.73
N VAL A 163 -7.90 -3.47 9.57
CA VAL A 163 -8.12 -3.40 11.02
C VAL A 163 -6.84 -3.73 11.80
N ASP A 164 -6.81 -3.32 13.06
CA ASP A 164 -5.80 -3.76 14.02
C ASP A 164 -6.16 -5.14 14.62
N GLU A 165 -5.31 -5.65 15.51
CA GLU A 165 -5.48 -6.94 16.19
C GLU A 165 -6.70 -7.00 17.13
N TYR A 166 -7.28 -5.85 17.47
CA TYR A 166 -8.46 -5.72 18.32
C TYR A 166 -9.74 -5.47 17.50
N GLY A 167 -9.63 -5.42 16.17
CA GLY A 167 -10.75 -5.15 15.26
C GLY A 167 -11.05 -3.66 15.06
N GLY A 168 -10.21 -2.76 15.55
CA GLY A 168 -10.33 -1.33 15.34
C GLY A 168 -10.04 -0.96 13.89
N LEU A 169 -10.83 -0.04 13.32
CA LEU A 169 -10.62 0.48 11.97
C LEU A 169 -9.26 1.16 11.87
N GLU A 170 -8.40 0.74 10.95
CA GLU A 170 -7.13 1.42 10.64
C GLU A 170 -7.23 2.20 9.32
N GLY A 171 -8.05 1.71 8.39
CA GLY A 171 -8.30 2.38 7.11
C GLY A 171 -8.74 1.41 6.03
N VAL A 172 -8.42 1.74 4.78
CA VAL A 172 -8.65 0.86 3.63
C VAL A 172 -7.36 0.71 2.82
N LEU A 173 -7.24 -0.42 2.14
CA LEU A 173 -6.20 -0.66 1.14
C LEU A 173 -6.86 -0.91 -0.20
N THR A 174 -6.46 -0.17 -1.23
CA THR A 174 -6.92 -0.40 -2.61
C THR A 174 -5.86 -1.14 -3.42
N LEU A 175 -6.26 -1.74 -4.53
CA LEU A 175 -5.31 -2.40 -5.44
C LEU A 175 -4.35 -1.37 -6.03
N GLU A 176 -4.87 -0.19 -6.33
CA GLU A 176 -4.14 0.98 -6.81
C GLU A 176 -3.04 1.38 -5.81
N ASP A 177 -3.36 1.44 -4.50
CA ASP A 177 -2.38 1.74 -3.45
C ASP A 177 -1.25 0.71 -3.38
N LEU A 178 -1.58 -0.57 -3.53
CA LEU A 178 -0.60 -1.65 -3.52
C LEU A 178 0.31 -1.55 -4.75
N LEU A 179 -0.26 -1.30 -5.93
CA LEU A 179 0.52 -1.13 -7.16
C LEU A 179 1.41 0.10 -7.13
N GLU A 180 0.96 1.21 -6.54
CA GLU A 180 1.83 2.37 -6.30
C GLU A 180 3.02 2.02 -5.43
N ARG A 181 2.80 1.22 -4.38
CA ARG A 181 3.89 0.79 -3.50
C ARG A 181 4.89 -0.10 -4.23
N LEU A 182 4.42 -0.90 -5.18
CA LEU A 182 5.25 -1.72 -6.05
C LEU A 182 6.01 -0.90 -7.10
N LEU A 183 5.35 0.05 -7.76
CA LEU A 183 5.94 0.82 -8.85
C LEU A 183 6.78 2.00 -8.34
N GLY A 184 6.61 2.41 -7.08
CA GLY A 184 7.31 3.56 -6.50
C GLY A 184 6.87 4.90 -7.09
N VAL A 185 5.76 4.92 -7.81
CA VAL A 185 5.14 6.11 -8.43
C VAL A 185 3.67 6.17 -8.05
N ASP A 186 3.13 7.39 -7.96
CA ASP A 186 1.69 7.58 -7.81
C ASP A 186 1.00 7.15 -9.13
N ILE A 187 -0.04 6.32 -9.07
CA ILE A 187 -0.83 5.95 -10.25
C ILE A 187 -1.84 7.07 -10.45
N VAL A 188 -1.51 7.97 -11.36
CA VAL A 188 -2.36 9.11 -11.71
C VAL A 188 -3.47 8.61 -12.63
N ASP A 189 -4.72 8.66 -12.17
CA ASP A 189 -5.87 8.36 -13.02
C ASP A 189 -6.03 9.49 -14.06
N GLU A 190 -6.57 9.19 -15.24
CA GLU A 190 -6.80 10.17 -16.32
C GLU A 190 -7.70 11.35 -15.87
N LYS A 191 -8.40 11.19 -14.74
CA LYS A 191 -9.30 12.18 -14.15
C LYS A 191 -8.68 13.03 -13.04
N ASP A 192 -7.48 12.70 -12.54
CA ASP A 192 -6.80 13.45 -11.47
C ASP A 192 -6.32 14.82 -11.99
N THR A 193 -7.17 15.84 -11.89
CA THR A 193 -6.89 17.20 -12.44
C THR A 193 -6.39 18.20 -11.39
N THR A 194 -6.30 17.83 -10.11
CA THR A 194 -5.81 18.72 -9.03
C THR A 194 -4.90 17.98 -8.07
N VAL A 195 -4.07 18.73 -7.31
CA VAL A 195 -3.13 18.20 -6.31
C VAL A 195 -3.80 17.08 -5.51
N SER A 196 -3.39 15.83 -5.78
CA SER A 196 -4.03 14.64 -5.22
C SER A 196 -4.22 14.80 -3.71
N MET A 197 -5.47 14.67 -3.22
CA MET A 197 -5.78 14.69 -1.78
C MET A 197 -4.92 13.67 -1.01
N ARG A 198 -4.48 12.62 -1.69
CA ARG A 198 -3.49 11.66 -1.23
C ARG A 198 -2.13 12.29 -0.93
N ARG A 199 -1.65 13.19 -1.79
CA ARG A 199 -0.41 13.95 -1.58
C ARG A 199 -0.53 14.84 -0.35
N LEU A 200 -1.68 15.50 -0.17
CA LEU A 200 -1.97 16.27 1.04
C LEU A 200 -2.00 15.38 2.28
N ALA A 201 -2.61 14.20 2.22
CA ALA A 201 -2.60 13.23 3.31
C ALA A 201 -1.19 12.72 3.64
N LYS A 202 -0.39 12.30 2.64
CA LYS A 202 1.03 11.92 2.80
C LYS A 202 1.83 13.06 3.46
N MET A 203 1.59 14.31 3.05
CA MET A 203 2.22 15.49 3.68
C MET A 203 1.77 15.71 5.13
N MET A 204 0.49 15.54 5.44
CA MET A 204 -0.04 15.65 6.79
C MET A 204 0.50 14.57 7.72
N THR A 205 0.57 13.32 7.26
CA THR A 205 1.16 12.19 8.02
C THR A 205 2.63 12.47 8.32
N LYS A 206 3.42 12.82 7.29
CA LYS A 206 4.84 13.16 7.46
C LYS A 206 5.05 14.35 8.39
N ARG A 207 4.17 15.37 8.32
CA ARG A 207 4.20 16.53 9.22
C ARG A 207 3.88 16.15 10.66
N LYS A 208 2.92 15.24 10.88
CA LYS A 208 2.57 14.73 12.20
C LYS A 208 3.72 13.95 12.82
N GLU A 209 4.37 13.07 12.06
CA GLU A 209 5.57 12.33 12.48
C GLU A 209 6.71 13.28 12.90
N GLN A 210 7.00 14.31 12.09
CA GLN A 210 8.02 15.31 12.40
C GLN A 210 7.71 16.11 13.68
N MET A 211 6.44 16.44 13.91
CA MET A 211 6.02 17.12 15.15
C MET A 211 6.12 16.21 16.37
N MET A 212 5.86 14.91 16.23
CA MET A 212 6.04 13.94 17.32
C MET A 212 7.51 13.78 17.70
N ILE A 213 8.43 13.72 16.72
CA ILE A 213 9.87 13.64 16.97
C ILE A 213 10.40 14.89 17.67
N LYS A 214 9.91 16.08 17.29
CA LYS A 214 10.32 17.36 17.90
C LYS A 214 9.83 17.52 19.34
N ASN A 215 8.76 16.84 19.72
CA ASN A 215 8.13 16.96 21.03
C ASN A 215 8.49 15.82 21.99
N VAL A 216 9.40 14.91 21.62
CA VAL A 216 9.98 13.95 22.58
C VAL A 216 10.83 14.74 23.58
N PRO A 217 10.50 14.75 24.88
CA PRO A 217 11.34 15.41 25.88
C PRO A 217 12.70 14.74 25.87
N ASP A 218 13.75 15.56 25.73
CA ASP A 218 15.12 15.08 25.75
C ASP A 218 15.46 14.57 27.16
N ALA A 219 15.26 13.27 27.39
CA ALA A 219 15.55 12.59 28.64
C ALA A 219 17.04 12.64 29.05
N SER A 220 17.90 13.23 28.19
CA SER A 220 19.32 13.46 28.50
C SER A 220 19.58 14.76 29.28
N LEU A 221 18.63 15.71 29.33
CA LEU A 221 18.82 17.01 30.02
C LEU A 221 18.51 16.99 31.52
N GLU A 222 17.77 16.00 32.05
CA GLU A 222 17.42 15.96 33.48
C GLU A 222 18.55 15.41 34.39
N LYS A 223 19.56 14.73 33.84
CA LYS A 223 20.65 14.16 34.65
C LYS A 223 21.75 15.15 35.03
N SER A 224 21.77 16.36 34.46
CA SER A 224 22.79 17.38 34.77
C SER A 224 22.42 18.28 35.96
N SER A 225 21.16 18.32 36.41
CA SER A 225 20.71 19.27 37.46
C SER A 225 20.64 18.67 38.87
N ARG A 226 21.12 17.44 39.10
CA ARG A 226 21.15 16.79 40.44
C ARG A 226 22.55 16.64 41.05
N LYS A 227 23.57 17.30 40.49
CA LYS A 227 24.90 17.40 41.10
C LYS A 227 25.32 18.88 41.20
N LYS A 228 24.81 19.59 42.19
CA LYS A 228 25.47 20.70 42.86
C LYS A 228 24.84 20.90 44.23
#